data_AF-A0A259SF17-F1
#
_entry.id   AF-A0A259SF17-F1
#
_cell.length_a   1.000
_cell.length_b   1.000
_cell.length_c   1.000
_cell.angle_alpha   90.00
_cell.angle_beta   90.00
_cell.angle_gamma   90.00
#
_symmetry.space_group_name_H-M   'P 1'
#
loop_
_entity.id
_entity.type
_entity.pdbx_description
1 polymer ?
#
loop_
_entity_poly.entity_id
_entity_poly.type
_entity_poly.pdbx_seq_one_letter_code
_entity_poly.pdbx_strand_id
1 'polypeptide(L)'
;MDNLHRTLAPISSAAWDQIDDEARRTFITRIAGRRVVDVPAPGGTALSAVGTGHVEPIDSPAAAAAAVQARRRQVQPLIELRAEFTVTRAAVDDVDRGAQDSDWQPVKDAVEALATAEDTLVFAGSAAAGVQGIVASSSNARIPLAADPRELPAAVAQALTALRTVGVQGPYALLLSAELYTAASETVDHGHPVHEHLQRLVGDDGAIVFAPALDGAIVLTM
;
A
#
# COMPACT_ATOMS: atom_id res chain seq x y z
N MET A 1 6.25 25.02 14.14
CA MET A 1 5.70 25.60 12.90
C MET A 1 5.20 24.45 12.05
N ASP A 2 3.95 24.54 11.61
CA ASP A 2 3.33 23.56 10.71
C ASP A 2 3.76 23.87 9.27
N ASN A 3 4.35 22.88 8.58
CA ASN A 3 4.81 23.02 7.19
C ASN A 3 3.67 22.89 6.17
N LEU A 4 2.46 22.55 6.61
CA LEU A 4 1.29 22.47 5.74
C LEU A 4 0.68 23.84 5.42
N HIS A 5 1.01 24.87 6.19
CA HIS A 5 0.60 26.26 5.96
C HIS A 5 -0.92 26.47 5.74
N ARG A 6 -1.77 25.59 6.31
CA ARG A 6 -3.23 25.59 6.09
C ARG A 6 -3.90 26.92 6.42
N THR A 7 -3.37 27.65 7.40
CA THR A 7 -3.89 28.94 7.85
C THR A 7 -3.72 30.07 6.82
N LEU A 8 -2.90 29.89 5.78
CA LEU A 8 -2.71 30.86 4.71
C LEU A 8 -3.72 30.67 3.57
N ALA A 9 -4.37 29.51 3.49
CA ALA A 9 -5.34 29.22 2.45
C ALA A 9 -6.67 29.95 2.72
N PRO A 10 -7.32 30.52 1.70
CA PRO A 10 -8.64 31.15 1.84
C PRO A 10 -9.74 30.07 1.90
N ILE A 11 -9.69 29.22 2.92
CA ILE A 11 -10.59 28.07 3.13
C ILE A 11 -11.11 28.14 4.56
N SER A 12 -12.44 28.07 4.73
CA SER A 12 -13.07 28.09 6.06
C SER A 12 -12.76 26.80 6.83
N SER A 13 -12.91 26.81 8.15
CA SER A 13 -12.71 25.58 8.95
C SER A 13 -13.68 24.47 8.54
N ALA A 14 -14.93 24.81 8.25
CA ALA A 14 -15.94 23.86 7.81
C ALA A 14 -15.59 23.22 6.46
N ALA A 15 -15.07 24.00 5.51
CA ALA A 15 -14.60 23.47 4.24
C ALA A 15 -13.35 22.58 4.42
N TRP A 16 -12.42 22.95 5.32
CA TRP A 16 -11.29 22.09 5.66
C TRP A 16 -11.71 20.75 6.26
N ASP A 17 -12.70 20.74 7.15
CA ASP A 17 -13.23 19.52 7.75
C ASP A 17 -13.83 18.59 6.68
N GLN A 18 -14.60 19.14 5.72
CA GLN A 18 -15.13 18.35 4.61
C GLN A 18 -14.02 17.79 3.70
N ILE A 19 -12.99 18.59 3.38
CA ILE A 19 -11.85 18.15 2.58
C ILE A 19 -11.11 17.00 3.27
N ASP A 20 -10.83 17.13 4.57
CA ASP A 20 -10.12 16.11 5.34
C ASP A 20 -10.93 14.81 5.47
N ASP A 21 -12.24 14.91 5.66
CA ASP A 21 -13.14 13.76 5.71
C ASP A 21 -13.22 13.03 4.38
N GLU A 22 -13.36 13.76 3.27
CA GLU A 22 -13.40 13.17 1.93
C GLU A 22 -12.07 12.52 1.57
N ALA A 23 -10.95 13.18 1.89
CA ALA A 23 -9.61 12.62 1.72
C ALA A 23 -9.43 11.35 2.55
N ARG A 24 -9.81 11.36 3.83
CA ARG A 24 -9.70 10.19 4.72
C ARG A 24 -10.49 9.00 4.19
N ARG A 25 -11.76 9.21 3.83
CA ARG A 25 -12.65 8.14 3.33
C ARG A 25 -12.13 7.56 2.02
N THR A 26 -11.70 8.42 1.10
CA THR A 26 -11.11 8.00 -0.18
C THR A 26 -9.84 7.18 0.06
N PHE A 27 -8.93 7.65 0.92
CA PHE A 27 -7.67 6.95 1.20
C PHE A 27 -7.91 5.57 1.82
N ILE A 28 -8.76 5.46 2.85
CA ILE A 28 -9.06 4.18 3.52
C ILE A 28 -9.72 3.18 2.57
N THR A 29 -10.55 3.66 1.64
CA THR A 29 -11.22 2.80 0.65
C THR A 29 -10.25 2.25 -0.39
N ARG A 30 -9.21 3.01 -0.74
CA ARG A 30 -8.27 2.66 -1.81
C ARG A 30 -7.03 1.91 -1.33
N ILE A 31 -6.53 2.21 -0.13
CA ILE A 31 -5.27 1.64 0.37
C ILE A 31 -5.44 0.17 0.79
N ALA A 32 -4.61 -0.70 0.26
CA ALA A 32 -4.59 -2.13 0.60
C ALA A 32 -3.38 -2.52 1.44
N GLY A 33 -2.20 -1.97 1.15
CA GLY A 33 -0.94 -2.35 1.77
C GLY A 33 -0.97 -2.20 3.30
N ARG A 34 -1.48 -1.07 3.80
CA ARG A 34 -1.60 -0.81 5.25
C ARG A 34 -2.51 -1.76 6.01
N ARG A 35 -3.34 -2.55 5.32
CA ARG A 35 -4.22 -3.54 5.95
C ARG A 35 -3.50 -4.86 6.24
N VAL A 36 -2.32 -5.05 5.67
CA VAL A 36 -1.61 -6.33 5.68
C VAL A 36 -0.13 -6.23 6.06
N VAL A 37 0.40 -5.01 6.21
CA VAL A 37 1.77 -4.76 6.68
C VAL A 37 1.74 -3.97 7.98
N ASP A 38 2.79 -4.13 8.79
CA ASP A 38 2.98 -3.32 9.99
C ASP A 38 3.18 -1.84 9.63
N VAL A 39 2.35 -0.98 10.21
CA VAL A 39 2.46 0.48 10.05
C VAL A 39 3.00 1.07 11.35
N PRO A 40 4.29 1.48 11.40
CA PRO A 40 4.86 2.07 12.60
C PRO A 40 4.29 3.48 12.85
N ALA A 41 4.44 3.96 14.09
CA ALA A 41 4.10 5.34 14.41
C ALA A 41 4.93 6.34 13.57
N PRO A 42 4.37 7.49 13.16
CA PRO A 42 5.10 8.47 12.36
C PRO A 42 6.38 8.95 13.04
N GLY A 43 7.51 8.89 12.33
CA GLY A 43 8.82 9.33 12.84
C GLY A 43 9.05 10.85 12.82
N GLY A 44 8.09 11.63 12.32
CA GLY A 44 8.18 13.08 12.17
C GLY A 44 8.95 13.55 10.94
N THR A 45 8.88 14.86 10.66
CA THR A 45 9.42 15.49 9.44
C THR A 45 10.96 15.52 9.38
N ALA A 46 11.64 15.31 10.50
CA ALA A 46 13.10 15.26 10.56
C ALA A 46 13.68 13.86 10.25
N LEU A 47 12.84 12.82 10.18
CA LEU A 47 13.28 11.47 9.86
C LEU A 47 13.64 11.39 8.37
N SER A 48 14.90 11.09 8.07
CA SER A 48 15.40 11.00 6.70
C SER A 48 15.63 9.58 6.20
N ALA A 49 15.90 8.62 7.09
CA ALA A 49 16.12 7.23 6.75
C ALA A 49 15.90 6.28 7.93
N VAL A 50 15.58 5.01 7.63
CA VAL A 50 15.51 3.90 8.59
C VAL A 50 16.76 3.05 8.49
N GLY A 51 17.43 2.76 9.61
CA GLY A 51 18.61 1.90 9.62
C GLY A 51 18.26 0.43 9.41
N THR A 52 18.99 -0.25 8.52
CA THR A 52 18.76 -1.69 8.26
C THR A 52 19.49 -2.61 9.23
N GLY A 53 20.34 -2.05 10.10
CA GLY A 53 21.23 -2.80 11.00
C GLY A 53 22.51 -3.30 10.32
N HIS A 54 22.60 -3.23 9.00
CA HIS A 54 23.72 -3.74 8.22
C HIS A 54 24.79 -2.68 7.92
N VAL A 55 25.96 -3.17 7.55
CA VAL A 55 27.10 -2.38 7.10
C VAL A 55 27.69 -3.00 5.85
N GLU A 56 28.25 -2.17 4.99
CA GLU A 56 29.05 -2.60 3.85
C GLU A 56 30.47 -2.07 3.95
N PRO A 57 31.49 -2.84 3.54
CA PRO A 57 32.86 -2.36 3.51
C PRO A 57 32.99 -1.22 2.49
N ILE A 58 33.81 -0.23 2.83
CA ILE A 58 34.23 0.83 1.91
C ILE A 58 35.75 0.95 1.95
N ASP A 59 36.32 1.50 0.89
CA ASP A 59 37.76 1.78 0.86
C ASP A 59 38.16 2.69 2.02
N SER A 60 39.32 2.40 2.61
CA SER A 60 39.85 3.22 3.69
C SER A 60 40.12 4.64 3.17
N PRO A 61 39.62 5.70 3.84
CA PRO A 61 39.84 7.08 3.41
C PRO A 61 41.31 7.49 3.32
N ALA A 62 42.20 6.79 4.03
CA ALA A 62 43.64 7.01 4.00
C ALA A 62 44.35 5.76 3.44
N ALA A 63 44.60 5.76 2.12
CA ALA A 63 45.29 4.67 1.42
C ALA A 63 46.66 4.31 2.00
N ALA A 64 47.34 5.26 2.66
CA ALA A 64 48.67 5.07 3.25
C ALA A 64 48.66 4.42 4.66
N ALA A 65 47.50 4.31 5.31
CA ALA A 65 47.36 3.68 6.62
C ALA A 65 46.64 2.32 6.47
N ALA A 66 47.39 1.29 6.07
CA ALA A 66 46.91 -0.09 5.88
C ALA A 66 46.26 -0.74 7.12
N ALA A 67 46.19 -0.03 8.26
CA ALA A 67 45.63 -0.51 9.52
C ALA A 67 44.15 -0.11 9.75
N VAL A 68 43.56 0.78 8.95
CA VAL A 68 42.18 1.25 9.17
C VAL A 68 41.19 0.57 8.23
N GLN A 69 40.23 -0.15 8.81
CA GLN A 69 39.08 -0.71 8.09
C GLN A 69 37.89 0.25 8.16
N ALA A 70 37.26 0.54 7.03
CA ALA A 70 36.10 1.43 6.95
C ALA A 70 34.85 0.66 6.51
N ARG A 71 33.70 1.05 7.06
CA ARG A 71 32.39 0.50 6.71
C ARG A 71 31.32 1.58 6.71
N ARG A 72 30.38 1.52 5.77
CA ARG A 72 29.21 2.42 5.67
C ARG A 72 27.99 1.72 6.25
N ARG A 73 27.18 2.45 7.03
CA ARG A 73 25.87 1.96 7.50
C ARG A 73 24.90 1.95 6.32
N GLN A 74 24.19 0.84 6.15
CA GLN A 74 23.09 0.75 5.20
C GLN A 74 21.81 1.30 5.86
N VAL A 75 21.10 2.11 5.09
CA VAL A 75 19.85 2.76 5.51
C VAL A 75 18.87 2.70 4.35
N GLN A 76 17.58 2.66 4.65
CA GLN A 76 16.50 2.90 3.70
C GLN A 76 16.09 4.38 3.78
N PRO A 77 16.40 5.21 2.78
CA PRO A 77 15.94 6.60 2.73
C PRO A 77 14.41 6.66 2.66
N LEU A 78 13.83 7.64 3.34
CA LEU A 78 12.40 7.94 3.21
C LEU A 78 12.15 8.66 1.88
N ILE A 79 10.93 8.49 1.36
CA ILE A 79 10.46 9.11 0.12
C ILE A 79 9.39 10.13 0.50
N GLU A 80 9.50 11.34 -0.03
CA GLU A 80 8.43 12.34 0.04
C GLU A 80 7.53 12.20 -1.20
N LEU A 81 6.25 11.88 -0.98
CA LEU A 81 5.24 11.84 -2.02
C LEU A 81 4.32 13.06 -1.87
N ARG A 82 4.04 13.75 -2.97
CA ARG A 82 3.16 14.91 -3.02
C ARG A 82 2.19 14.76 -4.17
N ALA A 83 0.90 14.84 -3.88
CA ALA A 83 -0.16 14.97 -4.87
C ALA A 83 -0.80 16.34 -4.73
N GLU A 84 -0.72 17.16 -5.78
CA GLU A 84 -1.31 18.48 -5.83
C GLU A 84 -2.75 18.40 -6.34
N PHE A 85 -3.62 19.25 -5.82
CA PHE A 85 -5.00 19.38 -6.28
C PHE A 85 -5.44 20.83 -6.29
N THR A 86 -6.44 21.14 -7.11
CA THR A 86 -7.06 22.47 -7.19
C THR A 86 -8.56 22.35 -6.95
N VAL A 87 -9.09 23.15 -6.04
CA VAL A 87 -10.54 23.27 -5.78
C VAL A 87 -11.02 24.69 -6.10
N THR A 88 -12.30 24.83 -6.41
CA THR A 88 -12.87 26.15 -6.68
C THR A 88 -13.22 26.88 -5.39
N ARG A 89 -13.03 28.22 -5.38
CA ARG A 89 -13.49 29.05 -4.25
C ARG A 89 -15.00 28.99 -4.05
N ALA A 90 -15.76 28.80 -5.13
CA ALA A 90 -17.21 28.64 -5.05
C ALA A 90 -17.58 27.40 -4.22
N ALA A 91 -17.00 26.23 -4.52
CA ALA A 91 -17.24 25.01 -3.75
C ALA A 91 -16.87 25.16 -2.26
N VAL A 92 -15.79 25.89 -1.97
CA VAL A 92 -15.39 26.24 -0.60
C VAL A 92 -16.43 27.14 0.08
N ASP A 93 -16.81 28.24 -0.56
CA ASP A 93 -17.75 29.23 0.02
C ASP A 93 -19.18 28.66 0.15
N ASP A 94 -19.56 27.70 -0.70
CA ASP A 94 -20.87 27.04 -0.65
C ASP A 94 -21.06 26.20 0.62
N VAL A 95 -19.98 25.66 1.19
CA VAL A 95 -20.03 24.95 2.48
C VAL A 95 -20.54 25.85 3.60
N ASP A 96 -20.06 27.10 3.64
CA ASP A 96 -20.49 28.08 4.64
C ASP A 96 -21.96 28.50 4.45
N ARG A 97 -22.52 28.29 3.24
CA ARG A 97 -23.94 28.47 2.93
C ARG A 97 -24.78 27.22 3.22
N GLY A 98 -24.16 26.14 3.69
CA GLY A 98 -24.81 24.88 4.06
C GLY A 98 -24.85 23.82 2.96
N ALA A 99 -24.07 23.97 1.88
CA ALA A 99 -23.95 22.93 0.86
C ALA A 99 -23.33 21.65 1.44
N GLN A 100 -23.85 20.50 1.00
CA GLN A 100 -23.37 19.16 1.39
C GLN A 100 -22.82 18.38 0.20
N ASP A 101 -22.82 19.00 -0.98
CA ASP A 101 -22.48 18.43 -2.29
C ASP A 101 -21.43 19.27 -3.02
N SER A 102 -20.62 20.06 -2.29
CA SER A 102 -19.47 20.77 -2.85
C SER A 102 -18.55 19.82 -3.61
N ASP A 103 -18.04 20.27 -4.75
CA ASP A 103 -17.21 19.44 -5.63
C ASP A 103 -15.79 19.24 -5.06
N TRP A 104 -15.61 18.08 -4.41
CA TRP A 104 -14.33 17.60 -3.89
C TRP A 104 -13.67 16.55 -4.77
N GLN A 105 -14.12 16.36 -6.02
CA GLN A 105 -13.52 15.37 -6.93
C GLN A 105 -12.00 15.56 -7.11
N PRO A 106 -11.45 16.79 -7.23
CA PRO A 106 -10.00 16.98 -7.31
C PRO A 106 -9.23 16.47 -6.08
N VAL A 107 -9.84 16.53 -4.89
CA VAL A 107 -9.25 16.00 -3.65
C VAL A 107 -9.20 14.47 -3.72
N LYS A 108 -10.30 13.84 -4.16
CA LYS A 108 -10.42 12.40 -4.29
C LYS A 108 -9.40 11.85 -5.28
N ASP A 109 -9.26 12.51 -6.44
CA ASP A 109 -8.31 12.11 -7.49
C ASP A 109 -6.86 12.15 -6.99
N ALA A 110 -6.48 13.22 -6.28
CA ALA A 110 -5.13 13.36 -5.72
C ALA A 110 -4.86 12.31 -4.63
N VAL A 111 -5.85 12.01 -3.78
CA VAL A 111 -5.73 10.99 -2.74
C VAL A 111 -5.67 9.58 -3.33
N GLU A 112 -6.44 9.29 -4.38
CA GLU A 112 -6.40 8.02 -5.10
C GLU A 112 -5.03 7.80 -5.75
N ALA A 113 -4.47 8.84 -6.37
CA ALA A 113 -3.12 8.78 -6.93
C ALA A 113 -2.08 8.51 -5.82
N LEU A 114 -2.21 9.13 -4.66
CA LEU A 114 -1.30 8.92 -3.53
C LEU A 114 -1.40 7.50 -2.96
N ALA A 115 -2.62 6.99 -2.75
CA ALA A 115 -2.85 5.62 -2.28
C ALA A 115 -2.30 4.58 -3.27
N THR A 116 -2.53 4.80 -4.56
CA THR A 116 -2.00 3.93 -5.64
C THR A 116 -0.48 3.95 -5.67
N ALA A 117 0.15 5.13 -5.51
CA ALA A 117 1.60 5.25 -5.46
C ALA A 117 2.20 4.50 -4.25
N GLU A 118 1.57 4.62 -3.08
CA GLU A 118 2.02 3.92 -1.87
C GLU A 118 1.91 2.40 -2.04
N ASP A 119 0.75 1.88 -2.46
CA ASP A 119 0.56 0.45 -2.66
C ASP A 119 1.49 -0.12 -3.74
N THR A 120 1.72 0.64 -4.83
CA THR A 120 2.67 0.24 -5.87
C THR A 120 4.09 0.11 -5.31
N LEU A 121 4.53 1.07 -4.47
CA LEU A 121 5.82 0.99 -3.80
C LEU A 121 5.92 -0.22 -2.87
N VAL A 122 4.86 -0.54 -2.13
CA VAL A 122 4.82 -1.70 -1.22
C VAL A 122 4.85 -3.01 -2.00
N PHE A 123 4.01 -3.16 -3.04
CA PHE A 123 3.84 -4.43 -3.74
C PHE A 123 4.93 -4.67 -4.81
N ALA A 124 5.12 -3.71 -5.71
CA ALA A 124 6.04 -3.82 -6.84
C ALA A 124 7.44 -3.26 -6.52
N GLY A 125 7.51 -2.24 -5.67
CA GLY A 125 8.75 -1.52 -5.40
C GLY A 125 9.05 -0.46 -6.45
N SER A 126 10.19 0.21 -6.28
CA SER A 126 10.71 1.18 -7.23
C SER A 126 12.23 1.21 -7.15
N ALA A 127 12.89 0.83 -8.24
CA ALA A 127 14.35 0.91 -8.35
C ALA A 127 14.84 2.36 -8.22
N ALA A 128 14.10 3.32 -8.78
CA ALA A 128 14.42 4.75 -8.68
C ALA A 128 14.34 5.27 -7.23
N ALA A 129 13.44 4.70 -6.43
CA ALA A 129 13.29 5.04 -5.02
C ALA A 129 14.12 4.16 -4.08
N GLY A 130 14.86 3.18 -4.62
CA GLY A 130 15.61 2.20 -3.83
C GLY A 130 14.73 1.35 -2.93
N VAL A 131 13.49 1.06 -3.34
CA VAL A 131 12.54 0.24 -2.58
C VAL A 131 12.32 -1.08 -3.32
N GLN A 132 12.57 -2.20 -2.65
CA GLN A 132 12.21 -3.52 -3.15
C GLN A 132 10.81 -3.89 -2.63
N GLY A 133 9.86 -4.12 -3.54
CA GLY A 133 8.50 -4.48 -3.18
C GLY A 133 8.35 -5.95 -2.78
N ILE A 134 7.20 -6.28 -2.19
CA ILE A 134 6.85 -7.64 -1.73
C ILE A 134 7.06 -8.67 -2.85
N VAL A 135 6.57 -8.39 -4.06
CA VAL A 135 6.64 -9.30 -5.20
C VAL A 135 8.08 -9.62 -5.60
N ALA A 136 8.97 -8.63 -5.56
CA ALA A 136 10.39 -8.79 -5.89
C ALA A 136 11.22 -9.37 -4.74
N SER A 137 10.73 -9.28 -3.49
CA SER A 137 11.40 -9.81 -2.30
C SER A 137 11.11 -11.30 -2.04
N SER A 138 10.01 -11.82 -2.59
CA SER A 138 9.63 -13.22 -2.39
C SER A 138 10.59 -14.18 -3.08
N SER A 139 11.07 -15.17 -2.32
CA SER A 139 11.85 -16.30 -2.84
C SER A 139 10.97 -17.44 -3.36
N ASN A 140 9.65 -17.36 -3.18
CA ASN A 140 8.71 -18.38 -3.64
C ASN A 140 8.49 -18.28 -5.16
N ALA A 141 8.27 -19.43 -5.80
CA ALA A 141 7.91 -19.48 -7.20
C ALA A 141 6.56 -18.79 -7.44
N ARG A 142 6.46 -18.01 -8.53
CA ARG A 142 5.20 -17.38 -8.94
C ARG A 142 4.23 -18.44 -9.44
N ILE A 143 2.99 -18.39 -8.97
CA ILE A 143 1.93 -19.28 -9.42
C ILE A 143 1.14 -18.56 -10.53
N PRO A 144 1.05 -19.13 -11.74
CA PRO A 144 0.27 -18.53 -12.80
C PRO A 144 -1.22 -18.57 -12.46
N LEU A 145 -1.92 -17.45 -12.71
CA LEU A 145 -3.37 -17.39 -12.61
C LEU A 145 -3.99 -17.80 -13.93
N ALA A 146 -4.97 -18.70 -13.88
CA ALA A 146 -5.77 -19.03 -15.05
C ALA A 146 -6.76 -17.90 -15.36
N ALA A 147 -7.20 -17.85 -16.62
CA ALA A 147 -8.20 -16.87 -17.05
C ALA A 147 -9.60 -17.16 -16.46
N ASP A 148 -9.86 -18.41 -16.07
CA ASP A 148 -11.12 -18.81 -15.45
C ASP A 148 -11.11 -18.53 -13.93
N PRO A 149 -11.99 -17.65 -13.42
CA PRO A 149 -12.04 -17.32 -11.98
C PRO A 149 -12.34 -18.53 -11.09
N ARG A 150 -12.93 -19.61 -11.64
CA ARG A 150 -13.20 -20.86 -10.90
C ARG A 150 -11.92 -21.59 -10.49
N GLU A 151 -10.80 -21.32 -11.17
CA GLU A 151 -9.51 -21.91 -10.84
C GLU A 151 -8.72 -21.10 -9.79
N LEU A 152 -9.18 -19.90 -9.43
CA LEU A 152 -8.52 -19.04 -8.45
C LEU A 152 -8.32 -19.72 -7.08
N PRO A 153 -9.30 -20.47 -6.50
CA PRO A 153 -9.09 -21.20 -5.26
C PRO A 153 -7.95 -22.22 -5.32
N ALA A 154 -7.74 -22.87 -6.46
CA ALA A 154 -6.65 -23.82 -6.61
C ALA A 154 -5.28 -23.13 -6.58
N ALA A 155 -5.14 -21.97 -7.24
CA ALA A 155 -3.92 -21.16 -7.18
C ALA A 155 -3.63 -20.66 -5.76
N VAL A 156 -4.66 -20.21 -5.04
CA VAL A 156 -4.53 -19.76 -3.64
C VAL A 156 -4.14 -20.91 -2.71
N ALA A 157 -4.73 -22.09 -2.87
CA ALA A 157 -4.36 -23.28 -2.09
C ALA A 157 -2.89 -23.68 -2.32
N GLN A 158 -2.39 -23.58 -3.56
CA GLN A 158 -0.98 -23.80 -3.88
C GLN A 158 -0.08 -22.76 -3.20
N ALA A 159 -0.46 -21.47 -3.22
CA ALA A 159 0.29 -20.40 -2.57
C ALA A 159 0.38 -20.60 -1.04
N LEU A 160 -0.74 -20.93 -0.40
CA LEU A 160 -0.80 -21.24 1.02
C LEU A 160 0.07 -22.47 1.37
N THR A 161 0.06 -23.49 0.53
CA THR A 161 0.91 -24.68 0.71
C THR A 161 2.39 -24.33 0.60
N ALA A 162 2.77 -23.46 -0.34
CA ALA A 162 4.15 -22.99 -0.48
C ALA A 162 4.62 -22.28 0.80
N LEU A 163 3.81 -21.36 1.35
CA LEU A 163 4.10 -20.67 2.62
C LEU A 163 4.24 -21.65 3.79
N ARG A 164 3.31 -22.60 3.93
CA ARG A 164 3.35 -23.60 5.01
C ARG A 164 4.57 -24.51 4.92
N THR A 165 4.97 -24.88 3.71
CA THR A 165 6.12 -25.77 3.48
C THR A 165 7.43 -25.13 3.92
N VAL A 166 7.54 -23.80 3.83
CA VAL A 166 8.71 -23.04 4.34
C VAL A 166 8.54 -22.58 5.79
N GLY A 167 7.51 -23.07 6.49
CA GLY A 167 7.29 -22.81 7.93
C GLY A 167 6.63 -21.47 8.26
N VAL A 168 6.06 -20.77 7.27
CA VAL A 168 5.34 -19.51 7.51
C VAL A 168 3.93 -19.81 7.99
N GLN A 169 3.67 -19.51 9.26
CA GLN A 169 2.35 -19.62 9.89
C GLN A 169 1.53 -18.36 9.60
N GLY A 170 0.20 -18.51 9.62
CA GLY A 170 -0.73 -17.39 9.45
C GLY A 170 -0.90 -16.56 10.73
N PRO A 171 -1.85 -15.61 10.74
CA PRO A 171 -2.97 -15.47 9.79
C PRO A 171 -2.55 -15.06 8.38
N TYR A 172 -3.24 -15.58 7.37
CA TYR A 172 -2.95 -15.28 5.96
C TYR A 172 -3.85 -14.15 5.43
N ALA A 173 -3.31 -13.34 4.52
CA ALA A 173 -4.07 -12.40 3.72
C ALA A 173 -3.96 -12.72 2.23
N LEU A 174 -5.09 -12.64 1.52
CA LEU A 174 -5.19 -12.71 0.07
C LEU A 174 -5.54 -11.32 -0.47
N LEU A 175 -4.60 -10.70 -1.17
CA LEU A 175 -4.82 -9.45 -1.87
C LEU A 175 -5.19 -9.77 -3.32
N LEU A 176 -6.28 -9.18 -3.81
CA LEU A 176 -6.76 -9.36 -5.18
C LEU A 176 -6.81 -8.02 -5.90
N SER A 177 -6.38 -7.99 -7.16
CA SER A 177 -6.65 -6.88 -8.08
C SER A 177 -8.14 -6.60 -8.17
N ALA A 178 -8.52 -5.40 -8.64
CA ALA A 178 -9.92 -5.03 -8.78
C ALA A 178 -10.71 -6.02 -9.66
N GLU A 179 -10.11 -6.46 -10.75
CA GLU A 179 -10.70 -7.45 -11.67
C GLU A 179 -10.92 -8.80 -11.01
N LEU A 180 -9.90 -9.33 -10.31
CA LEU A 180 -9.99 -10.64 -9.64
C LEU A 180 -10.94 -10.61 -8.45
N TYR A 181 -10.96 -9.51 -7.69
CA TYR A 181 -11.88 -9.36 -6.57
C TYR A 181 -13.34 -9.37 -7.04
N THR A 182 -13.62 -8.65 -8.14
CA THR A 182 -14.95 -8.62 -8.76
C THR A 182 -15.32 -9.99 -9.31
N ALA A 183 -14.42 -10.60 -10.08
CA ALA A 183 -14.63 -11.93 -10.65
C ALA A 183 -14.87 -13.01 -9.58
N ALA A 184 -14.11 -12.99 -8.48
CA ALA A 184 -14.30 -13.91 -7.36
C ALA A 184 -15.64 -13.71 -6.64
N SER A 185 -16.15 -12.47 -6.61
CA SER A 185 -17.42 -12.12 -5.97
C SER A 185 -18.63 -12.52 -6.82
N GLU A 186 -18.51 -12.45 -8.15
CA GLU A 186 -19.60 -12.75 -9.08
C GLU A 186 -19.65 -14.23 -9.50
N THR A 187 -18.52 -14.95 -9.41
CA THR A 187 -18.42 -16.32 -9.91
C THR A 187 -18.96 -17.33 -8.92
N VAL A 188 -19.82 -18.22 -9.43
CA VAL A 188 -20.34 -19.39 -8.71
C VAL A 188 -19.86 -20.65 -9.43
N ASP A 189 -19.25 -21.57 -8.68
CA ASP A 189 -18.81 -22.88 -9.18
C ASP A 189 -19.66 -23.99 -8.54
N HIS A 190 -20.38 -24.74 -9.37
CA HIS A 190 -21.29 -25.81 -8.93
C HIS A 190 -22.24 -25.44 -7.75
N GLY A 191 -22.68 -24.18 -7.70
CA GLY A 191 -23.58 -23.65 -6.65
C GLY A 191 -22.86 -23.06 -5.43
N HIS A 192 -21.53 -23.06 -5.41
CA HIS A 192 -20.72 -22.45 -4.35
C HIS A 192 -20.03 -21.16 -4.84
N PRO A 193 -20.21 -20.03 -4.16
CA PRO A 193 -19.50 -18.80 -4.49
C PRO A 193 -17.98 -18.97 -4.35
N VAL A 194 -17.23 -18.52 -5.35
CA VAL A 194 -15.75 -18.59 -5.34
C VAL A 194 -15.20 -17.80 -4.14
N HIS A 195 -15.77 -16.63 -3.83
CA HIS A 195 -15.38 -15.84 -2.67
C HIS A 195 -15.48 -16.60 -1.34
N GLU A 196 -16.55 -17.36 -1.11
CA GLU A 196 -16.70 -18.16 0.12
C GLU A 196 -15.65 -19.28 0.20
N HIS A 197 -15.33 -19.91 -0.93
CA HIS A 197 -14.27 -20.91 -0.99
C HIS A 197 -12.91 -20.29 -0.65
N LEU A 198 -12.60 -19.12 -1.20
CA LEU A 198 -11.38 -18.38 -0.86
C LEU A 198 -11.31 -18.04 0.63
N GLN A 199 -12.42 -17.59 1.22
CA GLN A 199 -12.47 -17.27 2.66
C GLN A 199 -12.17 -18.51 3.52
N ARG A 200 -12.73 -19.67 3.16
CA ARG A 200 -12.44 -20.94 3.85
C ARG A 200 -10.98 -21.38 3.72
N LEU A 201 -10.33 -21.11 2.58
CA LEU A 201 -8.92 -21.43 2.38
C LEU A 201 -7.99 -20.55 3.22
N VAL A 202 -8.30 -19.26 3.26
CA VAL A 202 -7.52 -18.25 3.99
C VAL A 202 -7.73 -18.39 5.51
N GLY A 203 -8.91 -18.86 5.94
CA GLY A 203 -9.27 -19.13 7.33
C GLY A 203 -10.05 -17.98 7.97
N ASP A 204 -10.66 -18.25 9.14
CA ASP A 204 -11.53 -17.30 9.84
C ASP A 204 -10.77 -16.06 10.34
N ASP A 205 -9.50 -16.24 10.75
CA ASP A 205 -8.61 -15.16 11.19
C ASP A 205 -7.88 -14.47 10.02
N GLY A 206 -8.08 -14.94 8.79
CA GLY A 206 -7.45 -14.38 7.60
C GLY A 206 -8.35 -13.41 6.84
N ALA A 207 -7.76 -12.68 5.89
CA ALA A 207 -8.44 -11.57 5.21
C ALA A 207 -8.35 -11.67 3.68
N ILE A 208 -9.45 -11.36 2.99
CA ILE A 208 -9.45 -11.07 1.55
C ILE A 208 -9.51 -9.55 1.37
N VAL A 209 -8.52 -8.99 0.69
CA VAL A 209 -8.30 -7.54 0.57
C VAL A 209 -8.45 -7.12 -0.89
N PHE A 210 -9.31 -6.14 -1.13
CA PHE A 210 -9.41 -5.42 -2.40
C PHE A 210 -8.18 -4.52 -2.57
N ALA A 211 -7.34 -4.81 -3.56
CA ALA A 211 -6.08 -4.13 -3.84
C ALA A 211 -6.06 -3.60 -5.28
N PRO A 212 -6.67 -2.43 -5.55
CA PRO A 212 -6.85 -1.93 -6.91
C PRO A 212 -5.54 -1.54 -7.60
N ALA A 213 -4.48 -1.25 -6.85
CA ALA A 213 -3.14 -0.93 -7.37
C ALA A 213 -2.31 -2.19 -7.72
N LEU A 214 -2.84 -3.39 -7.46
CA LEU A 214 -2.17 -4.65 -7.73
C LEU A 214 -2.58 -5.21 -9.09
N ASP A 215 -1.60 -5.74 -9.83
CA ASP A 215 -1.84 -6.63 -10.97
C ASP A 215 -1.78 -8.10 -10.52
N GLY A 216 -2.92 -8.78 -10.54
CA GLY A 216 -3.04 -10.18 -10.11
C GLY A 216 -3.36 -10.33 -8.62
N ALA A 217 -2.71 -11.29 -7.96
CA ALA A 217 -2.99 -11.63 -6.57
C ALA A 217 -1.71 -11.88 -5.76
N ILE A 218 -1.75 -11.58 -4.47
CA ILE A 218 -0.68 -11.87 -3.51
C ILE A 218 -1.27 -12.61 -2.32
N VAL A 219 -0.59 -13.67 -1.89
CA VAL A 219 -0.85 -14.32 -0.60
C VAL A 219 0.35 -14.11 0.30
N LEU A 220 0.12 -13.60 1.50
CA LEU A 220 1.15 -13.33 2.50
C LEU A 220 0.64 -13.60 3.92
N THR A 221 1.52 -13.56 4.91
CA THR A 221 1.14 -13.56 6.34
C THR A 221 1.06 -12.13 6.85
N MET A 222 0.06 -11.87 7.67
CA MET A 222 -0.03 -10.64 8.47
C MET A 222 0.70 -10.82 9.80
#